data_AF-A0A2G5W5C0-F1
#
_entry.id   AF-A0A2G5W5C0-F1
#
_cell.length_a   1.000
_cell.length_b   1.000
_cell.length_c   1.000
_cell.angle_alpha   90.00
_cell.angle_beta   90.00
_cell.angle_gamma   90.00
#
_symmetry.space_group_name_H-M   'P 1'
#
loop_
_entity.id
_entity.type
_entity.pdbx_description
1 polymer ?
#
loop_
_entity_poly.entity_id
_entity_poly.type
_entity_poly.pdbx_seq_one_letter_code
_entity_poly.pdbx_strand_id
1 'polypeptide(L)'
;MMAEQLYPSFDAPDLMADEEVEELREIVGYKYDYEKERLVVTGTGRAVKGGPIDAYRFWAIKCCLTERYQYDAYSSDFGVEFQSIISADYPRGIAESEIRRTITEALMVDERTVSVTGFTFYWEGDSCWISFLLESVYGIDNVEIQRGGELSGRIRAA
;
A
#
# COMPACT_ATOMS: atom_id res chain seq x y z
N MET A 1 -45.25 -37.02 6.57
CA MET A 1 -44.23 -37.23 5.53
C MET A 1 -42.90 -36.90 6.16
N MET A 2 -42.00 -37.88 6.26
CA MET A 2 -40.64 -37.69 6.81
C MET A 2 -39.70 -37.64 5.62
N ALA A 3 -38.88 -36.59 5.53
CA ALA A 3 -37.90 -36.46 4.47
C ALA A 3 -36.77 -37.48 4.71
N GLU A 4 -36.55 -38.36 3.74
CA GLU A 4 -35.47 -39.35 3.77
C GLU A 4 -34.13 -38.62 3.65
N GLN A 5 -33.23 -38.83 4.62
CA GLN A 5 -31.88 -38.26 4.62
C GLN A 5 -31.04 -38.96 3.53
N LEU A 6 -30.89 -38.31 2.37
CA LEU A 6 -30.26 -38.89 1.16
C LEU A 6 -28.72 -38.94 1.17
N TYR A 7 -28.06 -38.38 2.19
CA TYR A 7 -26.59 -38.33 2.27
C TYR A 7 -26.10 -38.66 3.69
N PRO A 8 -24.92 -39.28 3.82
CA PRO A 8 -24.31 -39.54 5.11
C PRO A 8 -23.96 -38.22 5.80
N SER A 9 -24.51 -38.00 6.99
CA SER A 9 -24.08 -36.94 7.89
C SER A 9 -22.88 -37.43 8.68
N PHE A 10 -21.76 -36.74 8.55
CA PHE A 10 -20.62 -36.93 9.45
C PHE A 10 -20.71 -35.86 10.54
N ASP A 11 -20.68 -36.29 11.80
CA ASP A 11 -20.42 -35.38 12.92
C ASP A 11 -18.98 -34.89 12.76
N ALA A 12 -18.82 -33.72 12.13
CA ALA A 12 -17.54 -33.04 12.10
C ALA A 12 -17.23 -32.61 13.54
N PRO A 13 -16.07 -32.97 14.11
CA PRO A 13 -15.66 -32.40 15.39
C PRO A 13 -15.60 -30.87 15.22
N ASP A 14 -16.06 -30.14 16.25
CA ASP A 14 -15.86 -28.70 16.33
C ASP A 14 -14.35 -28.42 16.30
N LEU A 15 -13.82 -28.10 15.13
CA LEU A 15 -12.50 -27.51 14.99
C LEU A 15 -12.60 -26.09 15.59
N MET A 16 -12.31 -25.98 16.88
CA MET A 16 -11.80 -24.71 17.39
C MET A 16 -10.42 -24.53 16.78
N ALA A 17 -10.34 -23.79 15.68
CA ALA A 17 -9.08 -23.25 15.22
C ALA A 17 -8.61 -22.29 16.32
N ASP A 18 -7.47 -22.59 16.94
CA ASP A 18 -6.76 -21.59 17.71
C ASP A 18 -6.45 -20.45 16.72
N GLU A 19 -7.02 -19.26 16.93
CA GLU A 19 -6.61 -18.06 16.18
C GLU A 19 -5.16 -17.79 16.58
N GLU A 20 -4.22 -18.24 15.75
CA GLU A 20 -2.82 -17.85 15.87
C GLU A 20 -2.75 -16.32 15.66
N VAL A 21 -2.65 -15.58 16.76
CA VAL A 21 -2.38 -14.15 16.71
C VAL A 21 -0.93 -14.00 16.30
N GLU A 22 -0.66 -13.73 15.02
CA GLU A 22 0.70 -13.39 14.59
C GLU A 22 1.14 -12.11 15.32
N GLU A 23 2.13 -12.24 16.21
CA GLU A 23 2.78 -11.07 16.79
C GLU A 23 3.57 -10.37 15.68
N LEU A 24 3.08 -9.20 15.27
CA LEU A 24 3.76 -8.31 14.32
C LEU A 24 5.23 -8.16 14.74
N ARG A 25 6.16 -8.62 13.89
CA ARG A 25 7.60 -8.43 14.12
C ARG A 25 7.87 -6.96 14.39
N GLU A 26 8.70 -6.67 15.40
CA GLU A 26 9.11 -5.31 15.71
C GLU A 26 10.05 -4.79 14.59
N ILE A 27 9.47 -4.20 13.54
CA ILE A 27 10.21 -3.65 12.41
C ILE A 27 10.68 -2.24 12.78
N VAL A 28 12.00 -2.06 12.86
CA VAL A 28 12.62 -0.75 13.09
C VAL A 28 12.92 -0.10 11.74
N GLY A 29 12.36 1.10 11.52
CA GLY A 29 12.61 1.93 10.34
C GLY A 29 13.70 2.98 10.56
N TYR A 30 13.88 3.84 9.57
CA TYR A 30 14.66 5.07 9.69
C TYR A 30 13.76 6.27 9.44
N LYS A 31 14.09 7.40 10.07
CA LYS A 31 13.38 8.65 9.81
C LYS A 31 13.70 9.16 8.41
N TYR A 32 12.66 9.52 7.68
CA TYR A 32 12.76 10.10 6.34
C TYR A 32 12.06 11.45 6.33
N ASP A 33 12.73 12.46 5.78
CA ASP A 33 12.16 13.78 5.52
C ASP A 33 11.53 13.72 4.13
N TYR A 34 10.20 13.59 4.08
CA TYR A 34 9.46 13.44 2.82
C TYR A 34 9.41 14.73 2.01
N GLU A 35 9.40 15.90 2.66
CA GLU A 35 9.42 17.19 1.97
C GLU A 35 10.76 17.45 1.27
N LYS A 36 11.86 17.05 1.91
CA LYS A 36 13.22 17.20 1.36
C LYS A 36 13.73 15.95 0.64
N GLU A 37 12.91 14.91 0.56
CA GLU A 37 13.21 13.63 -0.07
C GLU A 37 14.56 13.04 0.36
N ARG A 38 14.82 13.02 1.68
CA ARG A 38 16.09 12.53 2.20
C ARG A 38 15.97 11.82 3.53
N LEU A 39 16.87 10.86 3.74
CA LEU A 39 17.05 10.25 5.04
C LEU A 39 17.50 11.30 6.05
N VAL A 40 16.89 11.27 7.24
CA VAL A 40 17.32 12.11 8.36
C VAL A 40 18.61 11.53 8.92
N VAL A 41 19.67 12.34 8.93
CA VAL A 41 20.99 11.95 9.44
C VAL A 41 21.40 12.84 10.60
N THR A 42 22.12 12.26 11.56
CA THR A 42 22.79 12.99 12.63
C THR A 42 23.90 13.89 12.07
N GLY A 43 24.41 14.83 12.88
CA GLY A 43 25.59 15.63 12.51
C GLY A 43 26.86 14.82 12.21
N THR A 44 26.89 13.54 12.60
CA THR A 44 27.98 12.59 12.28
C THR A 44 27.74 11.80 10.98
N GLY A 45 26.64 12.05 10.27
CA GLY A 45 26.27 11.35 9.03
C GLY A 45 25.55 10.01 9.21
N ARG A 46 25.33 9.55 10.45
CA ARG A 46 24.56 8.32 10.70
C ARG A 46 23.07 8.54 10.56
N ALA A 47 22.37 7.60 9.93
CA ALA A 47 20.91 7.59 9.81
C ALA A 47 20.22 7.57 11.18
N VAL A 48 19.18 8.39 11.34
CA VAL A 48 18.38 8.44 12.56
C VAL A 48 17.37 7.30 12.53
N LYS A 49 17.41 6.42 13.53
CA LYS A 49 16.42 5.34 13.69
C LYS A 49 15.03 5.94 13.93
N GLY A 50 14.05 5.37 13.24
CA GLY A 50 12.63 5.65 13.41
C GLY A 50 11.92 4.54 14.18
N GLY A 51 10.65 4.74 14.45
CA GLY A 51 9.76 3.74 15.03
C GLY A 51 9.04 2.89 13.96
N PRO A 52 8.08 2.06 14.40
CA PRO A 52 7.27 1.24 13.51
C PRO A 52 6.47 2.04 12.46
N ILE A 53 5.93 3.20 12.85
CA ILE A 53 5.22 4.10 11.94
C ILE A 53 6.13 4.64 10.82
N ASP A 54 7.39 4.96 11.14
CA ASP A 54 8.36 5.42 10.13
C ASP A 54 8.67 4.30 9.13
N ALA A 55 8.79 3.06 9.61
CA ALA A 55 8.99 1.90 8.74
C ALA A 55 7.80 1.66 7.81
N TYR A 56 6.58 1.73 8.36
CA TYR A 56 5.35 1.53 7.59
C TYR A 56 5.15 2.62 6.54
N ARG A 57 5.30 3.90 6.91
CA ARG A 57 5.20 5.01 5.95
C ARG A 57 6.19 4.86 4.81
N PHE A 58 7.45 4.52 5.12
CA PHE A 58 8.45 4.27 4.09
C PHE A 58 8.05 3.10 3.18
N TRP A 59 7.57 1.99 3.75
CA TRP A 59 7.09 0.84 2.98
C TRP A 59 5.91 1.21 2.06
N ALA A 60 4.88 1.87 2.58
CA ALA A 60 3.66 2.22 1.83
C ALA A 60 3.98 3.12 0.64
N ILE A 61 4.77 4.16 0.87
CA ILE A 61 5.23 5.06 -0.17
C ILE A 61 6.09 4.32 -1.20
N LYS A 62 7.02 3.48 -0.74
CA LYS A 62 7.87 2.71 -1.65
C LYS A 62 7.04 1.75 -2.50
N CYS A 63 5.99 1.15 -1.94
CA CYS A 63 5.03 0.33 -2.66
C CYS A 63 4.34 1.13 -3.77
N CYS A 64 3.75 2.29 -3.44
CA CYS A 64 3.07 3.14 -4.42
C CYS A 64 3.98 3.68 -5.55
N LEU A 65 5.28 3.82 -5.30
CA LEU A 65 6.25 4.31 -6.30
C LEU A 65 6.88 3.19 -7.14
N THR A 66 6.69 1.94 -6.75
CA THR A 66 7.28 0.79 -7.45
C THR A 66 6.28 0.25 -8.46
N GLU A 67 6.71 0.12 -9.71
CA GLU A 67 5.90 -0.57 -10.72
C GLU A 67 5.93 -2.07 -10.45
N ARG A 68 4.75 -2.68 -10.34
CA ARG A 68 4.59 -4.11 -10.10
C ARG A 68 5.21 -4.91 -11.25
N TYR A 69 5.84 -6.04 -10.93
CA TYR A 69 6.55 -6.94 -11.88
C TYR A 69 7.77 -6.36 -12.60
N GLN A 70 8.15 -5.11 -12.33
CA GLN A 70 9.28 -4.46 -13.00
C GLN A 70 10.64 -4.90 -12.45
N TYR A 71 10.71 -5.33 -11.20
CA TYR A 71 11.97 -5.65 -10.52
C TYR A 71 11.90 -6.99 -9.80
N ASP A 72 12.86 -7.88 -10.10
CA ASP A 72 12.96 -9.23 -9.51
C ASP A 72 13.19 -9.23 -7.99
N ALA A 73 13.62 -8.10 -7.43
CA ALA A 73 13.84 -7.94 -5.99
C ALA A 73 12.53 -7.89 -5.17
N TYR A 74 11.38 -7.71 -5.82
CA TYR A 74 10.08 -7.58 -5.19
C TYR A 74 9.18 -8.78 -5.51
N SER A 75 8.32 -9.16 -4.56
CA SER A 75 7.28 -10.17 -4.81
C SER A 75 6.23 -9.64 -5.79
N SER A 76 5.41 -10.54 -6.34
CA SER A 76 4.28 -10.19 -7.21
C SER A 76 3.27 -9.26 -6.55
N ASP A 77 3.17 -9.32 -5.22
CA ASP A 77 2.18 -8.56 -4.45
C ASP A 77 2.68 -7.15 -4.08
N PHE A 78 3.92 -6.80 -4.41
CA PHE A 78 4.49 -5.50 -4.10
C PHE A 78 4.51 -4.58 -5.32
N GLY A 79 4.08 -3.33 -5.12
CA GLY A 79 4.02 -2.32 -6.16
C GLY A 79 2.63 -2.17 -6.79
N VAL A 80 2.51 -1.13 -7.61
CA VAL A 80 1.28 -0.74 -8.32
C VAL A 80 1.47 -0.83 -9.84
N GLU A 81 0.37 -0.96 -10.57
CA GLU A 81 0.38 -1.14 -12.04
C GLU A 81 0.17 0.18 -12.80
N PHE A 82 0.78 1.27 -12.33
CA PHE A 82 0.49 2.61 -12.86
C PHE A 82 0.94 2.78 -14.32
N GLN A 83 2.15 2.34 -14.68
CA GLN A 83 2.64 2.47 -16.06
C GLN A 83 1.79 1.64 -17.02
N SER A 84 1.36 0.45 -16.59
CA SER A 84 0.46 -0.40 -17.36
C SER A 84 -0.89 0.29 -17.62
N ILE A 85 -1.47 0.94 -16.61
CA ILE A 85 -2.74 1.67 -16.73
C ILE A 85 -2.61 2.87 -17.68
N ILE A 86 -1.56 3.67 -17.57
CA ILE A 86 -1.35 4.83 -18.45
C ILE A 86 -1.10 4.39 -19.90
N SER A 87 -0.33 3.32 -20.09
CA SER A 87 -0.02 2.78 -21.42
C SER A 87 -1.24 2.18 -22.14
N ALA A 88 -2.30 1.84 -21.40
CA ALA A 88 -3.54 1.31 -21.95
C ALA A 88 -4.43 2.37 -22.61
N ASP A 89 -4.07 3.65 -22.52
CA ASP A 89 -4.79 4.79 -23.13
C ASP A 89 -6.28 4.85 -22.75
N TYR A 90 -6.59 4.53 -21.48
CA TYR A 90 -7.95 4.61 -20.98
C TYR A 90 -8.43 6.06 -20.84
N PRO A 91 -9.75 6.31 -20.98
CA PRO A 91 -10.36 7.55 -20.51
C PRO A 91 -10.00 7.81 -19.04
N ARG A 92 -9.74 9.06 -18.67
CA ARG A 92 -9.25 9.44 -17.33
C ARG A 92 -10.05 8.83 -16.17
N GLY A 93 -11.38 8.84 -16.24
CA GLY A 93 -12.21 8.26 -15.17
C GLY A 93 -12.00 6.74 -14.98
N ILE A 94 -11.70 6.01 -16.06
CA ILE A 94 -11.35 4.58 -15.98
C ILE A 94 -9.94 4.43 -15.42
N ALA A 95 -8.97 5.22 -15.90
CA ALA A 95 -7.61 5.21 -15.38
C ALA A 95 -7.57 5.51 -13.87
N GLU A 96 -8.30 6.53 -13.39
CA GLU A 96 -8.43 6.87 -11.98
C GLU A 96 -9.03 5.74 -11.15
N SER A 97 -10.02 5.03 -11.69
CA SER A 97 -10.61 3.86 -11.04
C SER A 97 -9.60 2.71 -10.92
N GLU A 98 -8.83 2.45 -11.96
CA GLU A 98 -7.78 1.41 -11.94
C GLU A 98 -6.61 1.80 -11.04
N ILE A 99 -6.21 3.07 -11.02
CA ILE A 99 -5.17 3.59 -10.12
C ILE A 99 -5.60 3.42 -8.66
N ARG A 100 -6.86 3.78 -8.35
CA ARG A 100 -7.45 3.55 -7.02
C ARG A 100 -7.38 2.06 -6.67
N ARG A 101 -7.85 1.19 -7.56
CA ARG A 101 -7.87 -0.26 -7.37
C ARG A 101 -6.47 -0.80 -7.07
N THR A 102 -5.48 -0.51 -7.92
CA THR A 102 -4.12 -1.07 -7.76
C THR A 102 -3.41 -0.54 -6.50
N ILE A 103 -3.60 0.74 -6.13
CA ILE A 103 -3.05 1.30 -4.88
C ILE A 103 -3.69 0.62 -3.67
N THR A 104 -5.03 0.52 -3.64
CA THR A 104 -5.74 -0.14 -2.54
C THR A 104 -5.31 -1.60 -2.42
N GLU A 105 -5.31 -2.36 -3.52
CA GLU A 105 -4.87 -3.76 -3.52
C GLU A 105 -3.43 -3.90 -3.00
N ALA A 106 -2.49 -3.09 -3.50
CA ALA A 106 -1.08 -3.19 -3.12
C ALA A 106 -0.81 -2.83 -1.65
N LEU A 107 -1.53 -1.85 -1.09
CA LEU A 107 -1.34 -1.43 0.29
C LEU A 107 -2.05 -2.35 1.28
N MET A 108 -3.19 -2.93 0.90
CA MET A 108 -3.94 -3.88 1.74
C MET A 108 -3.26 -5.25 1.89
N VAL A 109 -2.16 -5.51 1.17
CA VAL A 109 -1.31 -6.70 1.37
C VAL A 109 -0.60 -6.67 2.72
N ASP A 110 -0.26 -5.48 3.23
CA ASP A 110 0.36 -5.35 4.54
C ASP A 110 -0.71 -5.26 5.63
N GLU A 111 -0.66 -6.20 6.57
CA GLU A 111 -1.60 -6.36 7.68
C GLU A 111 -1.74 -5.13 8.58
N ARG A 112 -0.76 -4.21 8.56
CA ARG A 112 -0.83 -2.96 9.32
C ARG A 112 -1.78 -1.95 8.68
N THR A 113 -2.14 -2.14 7.41
CA THR A 113 -3.10 -1.30 6.68
C THR A 113 -4.53 -1.65 7.08
N VAL A 114 -5.26 -0.66 7.60
CA VAL A 114 -6.68 -0.80 7.96
C VAL A 114 -7.58 -0.40 6.79
N SER A 115 -7.31 0.75 6.16
CA SER A 115 -8.10 1.22 5.03
C SER A 115 -7.34 2.20 4.13
N VAL A 116 -7.73 2.25 2.85
CA VAL A 116 -7.21 3.20 1.86
C VAL A 116 -8.38 3.87 1.16
N THR A 117 -8.62 5.15 1.46
CA THR A 117 -9.84 5.86 1.04
C THR A 117 -9.55 7.32 0.65
N GLY A 118 -10.60 8.11 0.35
CA GLY A 118 -10.44 9.56 0.14
C GLY A 118 -9.65 9.96 -1.10
N PHE A 119 -9.61 9.13 -2.14
CA PHE A 119 -8.83 9.39 -3.34
C PHE A 119 -9.27 10.68 -4.06
N THR A 120 -8.30 11.53 -4.36
CA THR A 120 -8.44 12.62 -5.33
C THR A 120 -7.32 12.59 -6.36
N PHE A 121 -7.64 13.07 -7.56
CA PHE A 121 -6.76 13.04 -8.72
C PHE A 121 -6.66 14.43 -9.33
N TYR A 122 -5.45 14.84 -9.67
CA TYR A 122 -5.17 16.04 -10.43
C TYR A 122 -4.20 15.73 -11.56
N TRP A 123 -4.57 16.13 -12.79
CA TRP A 123 -3.81 15.83 -13.99
C TRP A 123 -3.21 17.11 -14.58
N GLU A 124 -1.91 17.08 -14.87
CA GLU A 124 -1.19 18.12 -15.61
C GLU A 124 -0.33 17.45 -16.68
N GLY A 125 -0.71 17.60 -17.96
CA GLY A 125 -0.09 16.87 -19.06
C GLY A 125 -0.14 15.35 -18.83
N ASP A 126 1.03 14.72 -18.86
CA ASP A 126 1.22 13.28 -18.62
C ASP A 126 1.48 12.93 -17.14
N SER A 127 1.40 13.92 -16.25
CA SER A 127 1.58 13.74 -14.81
C SER A 127 0.23 13.67 -14.08
N CYS A 128 0.17 12.79 -13.08
CA CYS A 128 -0.96 12.59 -12.20
C CYS A 128 -0.50 12.77 -10.74
N TRP A 129 -1.13 13.70 -10.03
CA TRP A 129 -1.05 13.83 -8.59
C TRP A 129 -2.23 13.09 -7.98
N ILE A 130 -1.89 12.17 -7.09
CA ILE A 130 -2.84 11.30 -6.41
C ILE A 130 -2.71 11.61 -4.93
N SER A 131 -3.83 11.91 -4.28
CA SER A 131 -3.87 11.98 -2.82
C SER A 131 -4.93 11.04 -2.27
N PHE A 132 -4.67 10.48 -1.09
CA PHE A 132 -5.57 9.56 -0.41
C PHE A 132 -5.30 9.53 1.10
N LEU A 133 -6.27 9.01 1.84
CA LEU A 133 -6.19 8.72 3.26
C LEU A 133 -5.73 7.28 3.45
N LEU A 134 -4.62 7.11 4.15
CA LEU A 134 -4.08 5.81 4.53
C LEU A 134 -4.26 5.62 6.03
N GLU A 135 -5.17 4.73 6.41
CA GLU A 135 -5.36 4.35 7.80
C GLU A 135 -4.57 3.08 8.10
N SER A 136 -3.78 3.14 9.16
CA SER A 136 -3.00 2.03 9.69
C SER A 136 -3.26 1.84 11.18
N VAL A 137 -2.74 0.75 11.75
CA VAL A 137 -2.72 0.54 13.20
C VAL A 137 -2.01 1.65 13.99
N TYR A 138 -1.25 2.53 13.32
CA TYR A 138 -0.55 3.65 13.94
C TYR A 138 -1.30 4.99 13.83
N GLY A 139 -2.37 5.07 13.03
CA GLY A 139 -3.12 6.30 12.75
C GLY A 139 -3.39 6.51 11.27
N ILE A 140 -3.91 7.71 10.96
CA ILE A 140 -4.29 8.12 9.60
C ILE A 140 -3.23 9.09 9.05
N ASP A 141 -2.70 8.76 7.88
CA ASP A 141 -1.79 9.61 7.10
C ASP A 141 -2.52 10.17 5.87
N ASN A 142 -2.28 11.45 5.56
CA ASN A 142 -2.62 12.01 4.25
C ASN A 142 -1.43 11.80 3.32
N VAL A 143 -1.60 10.93 2.32
CA VAL A 143 -0.53 10.59 1.39
C VAL A 143 -0.74 11.32 0.08
N GLU A 144 0.26 12.06 -0.37
CA GLU A 144 0.30 12.66 -1.71
C GLU A 144 1.47 12.07 -2.50
N ILE A 145 1.19 11.57 -3.70
CA ILE A 145 2.21 11.06 -4.64
C ILE A 145 2.02 11.65 -6.03
N GLN A 146 3.13 11.87 -6.72
CA GLN A 146 3.15 12.22 -8.14
C GLN A 146 3.67 11.05 -8.97
N ARG A 147 2.94 10.68 -10.02
CA ARG A 147 3.32 9.68 -11.03
C ARG A 147 3.22 10.28 -12.43
N GLY A 148 4.07 9.85 -13.35
CA GLY A 148 4.16 10.41 -14.72
C GLY A 148 5.12 11.61 -14.83
N GLY A 149 5.52 11.95 -16.05
CA GLY A 149 6.56 12.96 -16.36
C GLY A 149 8.01 12.48 -16.15
N GLU A 150 9.01 13.31 -16.52
CA GLU A 150 10.45 13.01 -16.41
C GLU A 150 10.99 12.95 -14.95
N LEU A 151 10.15 13.22 -13.94
CA LEU A 151 10.51 13.20 -12.51
C LEU A 151 9.33 12.64 -11.69
N SER A 152 9.17 11.32 -11.67
CA SER A 152 8.02 10.68 -11.01
C SER A 152 8.33 10.32 -9.55
N GLY A 153 8.03 11.23 -8.63
CA GLY A 153 7.91 10.89 -7.22
C GLY A 153 8.18 12.07 -6.29
N ARG A 154 7.15 12.88 -6.04
CA ARG A 154 7.15 13.83 -4.90
C ARG A 154 6.20 13.30 -3.84
N ILE A 155 6.62 13.39 -2.58
CA ILE A 155 5.85 12.86 -1.44
C ILE A 155 5.56 14.00 -0.48
N ARG A 156 4.30 14.11 -0.04
CA ARG A 156 3.95 14.84 1.19
C ARG A 156 3.18 13.91 2.11
N ALA A 157 3.65 13.82 3.34
CA ALA A 157 2.94 13.19 4.45
C ALA A 157 2.69 14.31 5.47
N ALA A 158 1.43 14.59 5.77
CA ALA A 158 1.02 15.59 6.76
C ALA A 158 0.90 14.97 8.16
#